data_AF-A0A956TH28-F1
#
_entry.id   AF-A0A956TH28-F1
#
_cell.length_a   1.000
_cell.length_b   1.000
_cell.length_c   1.000
_cell.angle_alpha   90.00
_cell.angle_beta   90.00
_cell.angle_gamma   90.00
#
_symmetry.space_group_name_H-M   'P 1'
#
loop_
_entity.id
_entity.type
_entity.pdbx_description
1 polymer ?
#
loop_
_entity_poly.entity_id
_entity_poly.type
_entity_poly.pdbx_seq_one_letter_code
_entity_poly.pdbx_strand_id
1 'polypeptide(L)'
;MANTLAPELPILNRKDFTSDQDVRWCPGCGDYAILAQMQKILPELGLPKENIVFISGIGCSSRFPYYMDTYGIHSIHGRAPTLATGLKLARPELTVFVITGDGDSLSIGGNHL
;
A
#
# COMPACT_ATOMS: atom_id res chain seq x y z
N MET A 1 -24.80 13.82 -17.95
CA MET A 1 -23.73 14.42 -17.13
C MET A 1 -24.25 14.52 -15.70
N ALA A 2 -24.09 13.45 -14.93
CA ALA A 2 -24.51 13.44 -13.54
C ALA A 2 -23.43 14.15 -12.72
N ASN A 3 -23.73 15.38 -12.30
CA ASN A 3 -22.97 16.09 -11.29
C ASN A 3 -23.32 15.49 -9.93
N THR A 4 -22.72 14.34 -9.59
CA THR A 4 -22.71 13.84 -8.22
C THR A 4 -21.59 14.59 -7.50
N LEU A 5 -21.99 15.50 -6.61
CA LEU A 5 -21.12 16.09 -5.61
C LEU A 5 -20.36 14.94 -4.94
N ALA A 6 -19.04 14.86 -5.15
CA ALA A 6 -18.23 13.91 -4.42
C ALA A 6 -18.46 14.18 -2.93
N PRO A 7 -18.72 13.15 -2.10
CA PRO A 7 -18.88 13.35 -0.67
C PRO A 7 -17.64 14.04 -0.13
N GLU A 8 -17.84 15.06 0.70
CA GLU A 8 -16.75 15.78 1.35
C GLU A 8 -15.96 14.79 2.19
N LEU A 9 -14.68 14.60 1.84
CA LEU A 9 -13.85 13.60 2.51
C LEU A 9 -13.53 14.06 3.94
N PRO A 10 -13.54 13.14 4.92
CA PRO A 10 -13.08 13.46 6.25
C PRO A 10 -11.63 13.96 6.19
N ILE A 11 -11.30 14.93 7.05
CA ILE A 11 -9.92 15.40 7.20
C ILE A 11 -9.13 14.27 7.86
N LEU A 12 -8.37 13.53 7.06
CA LEU A 12 -7.50 12.47 7.53
C LEU A 12 -6.20 13.05 8.08
N ASN A 13 -5.57 12.30 8.97
CA ASN A 13 -4.24 12.56 9.49
C ASN A 13 -3.43 11.25 9.53
N ARG A 14 -2.15 11.34 9.92
CA ARG A 14 -1.23 10.20 9.94
C ARG A 14 -1.77 8.99 10.72
N LYS A 15 -2.45 9.21 11.85
CA LYS A 15 -2.93 8.12 12.71
C LYS A 15 -3.99 7.28 12.01
N ASP A 16 -4.77 7.87 11.12
CA ASP A 16 -5.83 7.17 10.37
C ASP A 16 -5.25 6.13 9.38
N PHE A 17 -3.95 6.19 9.09
CA PHE A 17 -3.24 5.24 8.23
C PHE A 17 -2.34 4.28 9.00
N THR A 18 -2.35 4.33 10.34
CA THR A 18 -1.53 3.45 11.19
C THR A 18 -2.40 2.32 11.71
N SER A 19 -2.02 1.06 11.46
CA SER A 19 -2.76 -0.09 12.01
C SER A 19 -2.44 -0.32 13.49
N ASP A 20 -3.20 -1.23 14.10
CA ASP A 20 -3.00 -1.70 15.47
C ASP A 20 -1.91 -2.79 15.59
N GLN A 21 -1.25 -3.14 14.47
CA GLN A 21 -0.26 -4.21 14.42
C GLN A 21 1.12 -3.71 14.83
N ASP A 22 1.77 -4.46 15.73
CA ASP A 22 3.17 -4.23 16.08
C ASP A 22 4.07 -4.43 14.86
N VAL A 23 4.94 -3.43 14.61
CA VAL A 23 5.95 -3.52 13.57
C VAL A 23 7.05 -4.50 13.98
N ARG A 24 7.25 -5.54 13.18
CA ARG A 24 8.21 -6.64 13.45
C ARG A 24 9.55 -6.50 12.71
N TRP A 25 9.92 -5.30 12.31
CA TRP A 25 11.24 -5.04 11.70
C TRP A 25 12.32 -4.84 12.77
N CYS A 26 13.56 -5.21 12.44
CA CYS A 26 14.71 -5.04 13.32
C CYS A 26 14.89 -3.58 13.75
N PRO A 27 15.36 -3.31 14.99
CA PRO A 27 15.72 -1.95 15.41
C PRO A 27 16.71 -1.30 14.44
N GLY A 28 16.40 -0.10 13.96
CA GLY A 28 17.22 0.62 12.97
C GLY A 28 16.97 0.24 11.51
N CYS A 29 16.02 -0.64 11.21
CA CYS A 29 15.64 -0.96 9.83
C CYS A 29 15.13 0.28 9.08
N GLY A 30 15.54 0.45 7.82
CA GLY A 30 15.12 1.58 6.97
C GLY A 30 13.63 1.58 6.62
N ASP A 31 12.97 0.41 6.65
CA ASP A 31 11.54 0.29 6.33
C ASP A 31 10.65 1.12 7.28
N TYR A 32 11.10 1.37 8.53
CA TYR A 32 10.42 2.29 9.45
C TYR A 32 10.30 3.70 8.88
N ALA A 33 11.35 4.20 8.20
CA ALA A 33 11.33 5.52 7.61
C ALA A 33 10.35 5.58 6.42
N ILE A 34 10.35 4.54 5.57
CA ILE A 34 9.43 4.45 4.43
C ILE A 34 7.98 4.41 4.92
N LEU A 35 7.68 3.58 5.93
CA LEU A 35 6.34 3.50 6.53
C LEU A 35 5.90 4.84 7.12
N ALA A 36 6.76 5.48 7.91
CA ALA A 36 6.46 6.75 8.55
C ALA A 36 6.22 7.87 7.54
N GLN A 37 6.98 7.92 6.44
CA GLN A 37 6.76 8.90 5.38
C GLN A 37 5.46 8.61 4.62
N MET A 38 5.16 7.35 4.30
CA MET A 38 3.93 7.01 3.59
C MET A 38 2.70 7.41 4.40
N GLN A 39 2.63 7.04 5.68
CA GLN A 39 1.54 7.43 6.57
C GLN A 39 1.41 8.95 6.72
N LYS A 40 2.51 9.70 6.60
CA LYS A 40 2.51 11.17 6.66
C LYS A 40 1.92 11.80 5.40
N ILE A 41 2.26 11.27 4.21
CA ILE A 41 1.86 11.88 2.94
C ILE A 41 0.46 11.47 2.47
N LEU A 42 -0.03 10.28 2.83
CA LEU A 42 -1.35 9.81 2.37
C LEU A 42 -2.51 10.76 2.70
N PRO A 43 -2.58 11.39 3.89
CA PRO A 43 -3.58 12.41 4.18
C PRO A 43 -3.57 13.60 3.19
N GLU A 44 -2.40 13.96 2.68
CA GLU A 44 -2.22 15.11 1.79
C GLU A 44 -2.68 14.81 0.35
N LEU A 45 -2.86 13.53 -0.01
CA LEU A 45 -3.29 13.13 -1.35
C LEU A 45 -4.79 13.38 -1.60
N GLY A 46 -5.58 13.64 -0.56
CA GLY A 46 -7.03 13.87 -0.68
C GLY A 46 -7.79 12.66 -1.24
N LEU A 47 -7.31 11.45 -0.97
CA LEU A 47 -7.92 10.21 -1.43
C LEU A 47 -8.81 9.60 -0.33
N PRO A 48 -9.99 9.05 -0.66
CA PRO A 48 -10.75 8.24 0.28
C PRO A 48 -9.91 7.05 0.75
N LYS A 49 -9.89 6.78 2.05
CA LYS A 49 -9.04 5.73 2.63
C LYS A 49 -9.37 4.35 2.07
N GLU A 50 -10.65 4.10 1.86
CA GLU A 50 -11.20 2.89 1.26
C GLU A 50 -10.81 2.69 -0.22
N ASN A 51 -10.31 3.73 -0.89
CA ASN A 51 -9.82 3.65 -2.27
C ASN A 51 -8.30 3.41 -2.35
N ILE A 52 -7.59 3.37 -1.23
CA ILE A 52 -6.15 3.11 -1.19
C ILE A 52 -5.91 1.64 -0.91
N VAL A 53 -5.12 0.98 -1.76
CA VAL A 53 -4.77 -0.44 -1.60
C VAL A 53 -3.26 -0.63 -1.67
N PHE A 54 -2.68 -1.27 -0.66
CA PHE A 54 -1.28 -1.70 -0.68
C PHE A 54 -1.17 -3.18 -1.01
N ILE A 55 -0.43 -3.52 -2.06
CA ILE A 55 -0.17 -4.90 -2.47
C ILE A 55 1.33 -5.17 -2.31
N SER A 56 1.68 -6.28 -1.67
CA SER A 56 3.08 -6.67 -1.48
C SER A 56 3.34 -8.13 -1.81
N GLY A 57 4.60 -8.48 -2.05
CA GLY A 57 5.05 -9.85 -2.28
C GLY A 57 5.42 -10.56 -0.98
N ILE A 58 6.63 -11.12 -0.87
CA ILE A 58 7.14 -11.75 0.37
C ILE A 58 8.51 -11.18 0.73
N GLY A 59 8.74 -10.93 2.01
CA GLY A 59 9.98 -10.38 2.55
C GLY A 59 9.73 -9.47 3.76
N CYS A 60 10.80 -8.93 4.35
CA CYS A 60 10.67 -7.93 5.41
C CYS A 60 9.86 -6.73 4.94
N SER A 61 10.24 -6.12 3.82
CA SER A 61 9.52 -5.00 3.20
C SER A 61 8.06 -5.33 2.93
N SER A 62 7.76 -6.56 2.49
CA SER A 62 6.41 -6.98 2.12
C SER A 62 5.44 -7.13 3.29
N ARG A 63 5.90 -6.98 4.54
CA ARG A 63 5.00 -6.85 5.70
C ARG A 63 4.28 -5.49 5.74
N PHE A 64 4.67 -4.53 4.90
CA PHE A 64 4.13 -3.18 4.87
C PHE A 64 2.60 -3.08 4.93
N PRO A 65 1.80 -3.87 4.16
CA PRO A 65 0.35 -3.74 4.20
C PRO A 65 -0.27 -4.04 5.57
N TYR A 66 0.40 -4.83 6.42
CA TYR A 66 -0.09 -5.08 7.80
C TYR A 66 0.00 -3.85 8.69
N TYR A 67 0.88 -2.90 8.37
CA TYR A 67 1.13 -1.70 9.16
C TYR A 67 0.37 -0.46 8.65
N MET A 68 -0.44 -0.67 7.61
CA MET A 68 -1.31 0.34 7.02
C MET A 68 -2.75 0.04 7.37
N ASP A 69 -3.46 1.02 7.95
CA ASP A 69 -4.90 0.92 8.14
C ASP A 69 -5.62 1.33 6.85
N THR A 70 -5.54 0.47 5.83
CA THR A 70 -6.19 0.59 4.51
C THR A 70 -6.55 -0.82 4.01
N TYR A 71 -7.14 -0.94 2.82
CA TYR A 71 -7.13 -2.25 2.17
C TYR A 71 -5.71 -2.68 1.84
N GLY A 72 -5.42 -3.97 1.97
CA GLY A 72 -4.09 -4.51 1.73
C GLY A 72 -4.10 -5.98 1.32
N ILE A 73 -3.15 -6.37 0.46
CA ILE A 73 -2.93 -7.76 0.04
C ILE A 73 -1.46 -8.09 0.25
N HIS A 74 -1.19 -9.02 1.17
CA HIS A 74 0.11 -9.69 1.27
C HIS A 74 0.04 -10.93 0.38
N SER A 75 0.63 -10.82 -0.81
CA SER A 75 0.51 -11.82 -1.88
C SER A 75 1.60 -12.89 -1.78
N ILE A 76 1.91 -13.55 -2.90
CA ILE A 76 2.98 -14.55 -3.00
C ILE A 76 4.25 -13.92 -3.58
N HIS A 77 5.39 -14.55 -3.27
CA HIS A 77 6.71 -14.01 -3.55
C HIS A 77 6.87 -13.65 -5.03
N GLY A 78 7.19 -12.38 -5.31
CA GLY A 78 7.40 -11.83 -6.63
C GLY A 78 6.16 -11.72 -7.52
N ARG A 79 4.94 -11.74 -6.97
CA ARG A 79 3.69 -11.61 -7.76
C ARG A 79 2.86 -10.37 -7.43
N ALA A 80 3.38 -9.46 -6.61
CA ALA A 80 2.68 -8.22 -6.27
C ALA A 80 2.28 -7.39 -7.51
N PRO A 81 3.16 -7.19 -8.53
CA PRO A 81 2.76 -6.49 -9.75
C PRO A 81 1.63 -7.19 -10.50
N THR A 82 1.66 -8.52 -10.61
CA THR A 82 0.63 -9.31 -11.30
C THR A 82 -0.76 -9.10 -10.67
N LEU A 83 -0.84 -9.15 -9.33
CA LEU A 83 -2.10 -8.91 -8.62
C LEU A 83 -2.53 -7.44 -8.74
N ALA A 84 -1.59 -6.51 -8.65
CA ALA A 84 -1.86 -5.08 -8.81
C ALA A 84 -2.43 -4.75 -10.18
N THR A 85 -1.88 -5.35 -11.25
CA THR A 85 -2.44 -5.22 -12.60
C THR A 85 -3.88 -5.71 -12.65
N GLY A 86 -4.16 -6.91 -12.14
CA GLY A 86 -5.51 -7.46 -12.12
C GLY A 86 -6.51 -6.59 -11.35
N LEU A 87 -6.12 -6.11 -10.16
CA LEU A 87 -6.95 -5.23 -9.35
C LEU A 87 -7.22 -3.91 -10.07
N LYS A 88 -6.18 -3.28 -10.62
CA LYS A 88 -6.30 -1.98 -11.28
C LYS A 88 -7.14 -2.06 -12.56
N LEU A 89 -7.10 -3.18 -13.28
CA LEU A 89 -7.98 -3.43 -14.42
C LEU A 89 -9.44 -3.61 -13.98
N ALA A 90 -9.69 -4.33 -12.90
CA ALA A 90 -11.05 -4.60 -12.41
C ALA A 90 -11.69 -3.39 -11.70
N ARG A 91 -10.89 -2.57 -11.03
CA ARG A 91 -11.29 -1.43 -10.19
C ARG A 91 -10.41 -0.21 -10.49
N PRO A 92 -10.60 0.46 -11.66
CA PRO A 92 -9.71 1.52 -12.12
C PRO A 92 -9.69 2.77 -11.23
N GLU A 93 -10.70 2.98 -10.39
CA GLU A 93 -10.79 4.10 -9.45
C GLU A 93 -9.92 3.95 -8.20
N LEU A 94 -9.44 2.73 -7.88
CA LEU A 94 -8.57 2.51 -6.72
C LEU A 94 -7.15 3.05 -6.96
N THR A 95 -6.56 3.66 -5.95
CA THR A 95 -5.12 3.97 -5.93
C THR A 95 -4.37 2.78 -5.37
N VAL A 96 -3.64 2.09 -6.25
CA VAL A 96 -2.90 0.87 -5.92
C VAL A 96 -1.43 1.19 -5.75
N PHE A 97 -0.87 0.88 -4.59
CA PHE A 97 0.55 0.95 -4.30
C PHE A 97 1.14 -0.45 -4.23
N VAL A 98 2.28 -0.65 -4.88
CA VAL A 98 3.03 -1.92 -4.84
C VAL A 98 4.26 -1.74 -3.97
N ILE A 99 4.39 -2.56 -2.93
CA ILE A 99 5.56 -2.56 -2.03
C ILE A 99 6.29 -3.89 -2.17
N THR A 100 7.57 -3.83 -2.51
CA THR A 100 8.40 -5.02 -2.71
C THR A 100 9.78 -4.81 -2.13
N GLY A 101 10.46 -5.93 -1.85
CA GLY A 101 11.91 -5.92 -1.66
C GLY A 101 12.63 -6.01 -3.01
N ASP A 102 13.94 -5.84 -2.97
CA ASP A 102 14.84 -6.07 -4.09
C ASP A 102 14.76 -7.51 -4.61
N GLY A 103 14.90 -8.52 -3.74
CA GLY A 103 14.78 -9.93 -4.14
C GLY A 103 13.38 -10.30 -4.62
N ASP A 104 12.35 -9.70 -4.01
CA ASP A 104 10.95 -9.94 -4.38
C ASP A 104 10.64 -9.44 -5.80
N SER A 105 11.06 -8.22 -6.14
CA SER A 105 10.75 -7.60 -7.43
C SER A 105 11.81 -7.86 -8.51
N LEU A 106 13.09 -7.75 -8.19
CA LEU A 106 14.19 -7.80 -9.16
C LEU A 106 14.82 -9.19 -9.32
N SER A 107 14.43 -10.18 -8.50
CA SER A 107 14.81 -11.58 -8.68
C SER A 107 13.61 -12.43 -9.10
N ILE A 108 12.91 -13.06 -8.16
CA ILE A 108 11.80 -13.99 -8.48
C ILE A 108 10.63 -13.29 -9.20
N GLY A 109 10.43 -12.01 -8.96
CA GLY A 109 9.42 -11.18 -9.60
C GLY A 109 9.88 -10.49 -10.88
N GLY A 110 11.14 -10.68 -11.31
CA GLY A 110 11.76 -9.84 -12.36
C GLY A 110 11.01 -9.84 -13.69
N ASN A 111 10.33 -10.94 -14.03
CA ASN A 111 9.54 -11.04 -15.27
C ASN A 111 8.17 -10.33 -15.19
N HIS A 112 7.83 -9.69 -14.08
CA HIS A 112 6.55 -9.03 -13.84
C HIS A 112 6.68 -7.53 -13.55
N LEU A 113 7.91 -6.98 -13.56
CA LEU A 113 8.19 -5.56 -13.39
C LEU A 113 7.96 -4.76 -14.68
#